data_AF-A0A6A5Y545-F1
#
_entry.id   AF-A0A6A5Y545-F1
#
_cell.length_a   1.000
_cell.length_b   1.000
_cell.length_c   1.000
_cell.angle_alpha   90.00
_cell.angle_beta   90.00
_cell.angle_gamma   90.00
#
_symmetry.space_group_name_H-M   'P 1'
#
loop_
_entity.id
_entity.type
_entity.pdbx_description
1 polymer ?
#
loop_
_entity_poly.entity_id
_entity_poly.type
_entity_poly.pdbx_seq_one_letter_code
_entity_poly.pdbx_strand_id
1 'polypeptide(L)'
;MEMMVMESRKRPRTMQEANNSLAELNSPNIGQPIMPLENGFTVPHHSTVSATPVFEHQAAHCNSEPSPIRNKASIDAVATMFPQVLIRAMSRERGFADIELIYLEDQMSAILKIVIAPHNTQSLAHRLFGVNIEIEDSCHYMAVSDVVRVTPTPFLKVQGATESTIIEYLGERIHHAIEKSDLRKQEKENGIKSSCCLSFDIPLSSLDRSYLYVTIDTEQGHSIRADLRLF
;
A
#
# COMPACT_ATOMS: atom_id res chain seq x y z
N MET A 1 20.68 -6.60 70.36
CA MET A 1 21.05 -8.00 70.06
C MET A 1 20.66 -8.23 68.61
N GLU A 2 21.60 -7.93 67.72
CA GLU A 2 22.33 -8.91 66.88
C GLU A 2 21.50 -9.30 65.65
N MET A 3 21.96 -9.29 64.40
CA MET A 3 23.21 -8.90 63.75
C MET A 3 22.92 -8.74 62.24
N MET A 4 23.71 -7.89 61.58
CA MET A 4 23.94 -7.88 60.13
C MET A 4 24.34 -9.27 59.60
N VAL A 5 23.93 -9.60 58.38
CA VAL A 5 24.80 -10.34 57.44
C VAL A 5 24.63 -9.76 56.04
N MET A 6 25.65 -9.03 55.59
CA MET A 6 25.98 -8.86 54.18
C MET A 6 26.77 -10.09 53.75
N GLU A 7 26.47 -10.67 52.58
CA GLU A 7 27.45 -11.50 51.88
C GLU A 7 27.61 -11.10 50.41
N SER A 8 28.87 -11.11 50.03
CA SER A 8 29.47 -10.54 48.83
C SER A 8 29.83 -11.63 47.83
N ARG A 9 29.76 -11.26 46.55
CA ARG A 9 30.68 -11.62 45.44
C ARG A 9 30.98 -13.09 45.17
N LYS A 10 30.78 -13.50 43.91
CA LYS A 10 31.84 -14.14 43.09
C LYS A 10 31.50 -14.12 41.59
N ARG A 11 32.37 -13.44 40.81
CA ARG A 11 32.51 -13.64 39.36
C ARG A 11 33.44 -14.82 39.11
N PRO A 12 33.29 -15.59 38.02
CA PRO A 12 34.38 -16.33 37.42
C PRO A 12 35.04 -15.55 36.27
N ARG A 13 36.36 -15.72 36.18
CA ARG A 13 37.26 -15.25 35.13
C ARG A 13 37.36 -16.29 33.99
N THR A 14 37.58 -15.76 32.78
CA THR A 14 38.25 -16.27 31.57
C THR A 14 39.04 -17.58 31.59
N MET A 15 38.97 -18.32 30.47
CA MET A 15 40.06 -18.89 29.62
C MET A 15 39.41 -19.18 28.24
N GLN A 16 39.82 -18.69 27.06
CA GLN A 16 41.10 -18.60 26.33
C GLN A 16 41.56 -19.92 25.69
N GLU A 17 41.80 -19.85 24.37
CA GLU A 17 42.60 -20.74 23.49
C GLU A 17 41.97 -22.10 23.12
N ALA A 18 42.10 -22.66 21.91
CA ALA A 18 42.88 -22.38 20.70
C ALA A 18 42.30 -23.27 19.57
N ASN A 19 42.52 -22.92 18.29
CA ASN A 19 43.41 -23.73 17.44
C ASN A 19 43.53 -23.20 16.01
N ASN A 20 44.81 -23.18 15.60
CA ASN A 20 45.39 -22.70 14.36
C ASN A 20 45.36 -23.74 13.22
N SER A 21 45.32 -23.21 11.99
CA SER A 21 46.19 -23.48 10.82
C SER A 21 46.61 -24.89 10.40
N LEU A 22 46.51 -25.16 9.08
CA LEU A 22 47.54 -25.69 8.15
C LEU A 22 46.88 -25.81 6.74
N ALA A 23 47.25 -25.01 5.74
CA ALA A 23 48.44 -25.07 4.87
C ALA A 23 48.24 -25.94 3.60
N GLU A 24 48.34 -25.23 2.47
CA GLU A 24 48.82 -25.54 1.11
C GLU A 24 49.10 -26.99 0.70
N LEU A 25 48.78 -27.32 -0.57
CA LEU A 25 49.72 -27.87 -1.56
C LEU A 25 49.09 -28.06 -2.96
N ASN A 26 49.86 -27.63 -3.97
CA ASN A 26 50.00 -28.17 -5.34
C ASN A 26 48.98 -27.82 -6.46
N SER A 27 49.49 -27.08 -7.46
CA SER A 27 49.19 -27.24 -8.90
C SER A 27 50.32 -28.08 -9.55
N PRO A 28 50.40 -28.36 -10.87
CA PRO A 28 49.42 -28.34 -12.00
C PRO A 28 49.45 -29.65 -12.86
N ASN A 29 48.46 -29.93 -13.74
CA ASN A 29 48.76 -30.44 -15.11
C ASN A 29 47.56 -30.52 -16.09
N ILE A 30 47.97 -30.47 -17.36
CA ILE A 30 47.36 -30.43 -18.69
C ILE A 30 46.49 -31.65 -19.07
N GLY A 31 45.44 -31.45 -19.91
CA GLY A 31 45.16 -32.37 -21.03
C GLY A 31 43.73 -32.93 -21.27
N GLN A 32 42.89 -32.17 -21.99
CA GLN A 32 41.82 -32.59 -22.94
C GLN A 32 40.67 -33.54 -22.47
N PRO A 33 39.68 -33.91 -23.32
CA PRO A 33 38.51 -33.10 -23.71
C PRO A 33 37.17 -33.81 -23.38
N ILE A 34 36.12 -33.09 -23.00
CA ILE A 34 34.76 -33.66 -22.87
C ILE A 34 33.72 -32.66 -23.43
N MET A 35 33.04 -33.06 -24.51
CA MET A 35 31.77 -32.48 -24.95
C MET A 35 30.58 -33.18 -24.22
N PRO A 36 29.32 -32.81 -24.52
CA PRO A 36 28.59 -31.59 -24.16
C PRO A 36 27.53 -31.93 -23.08
N LEU A 37 27.08 -30.96 -22.29
CA LEU A 37 25.86 -31.13 -21.49
C LEU A 37 24.97 -29.90 -21.63
N GLU A 38 23.85 -30.10 -22.34
CA GLU A 38 22.64 -29.30 -22.15
C GLU A 38 22.28 -29.32 -20.66
N ASN A 39 22.16 -28.13 -20.07
CA ASN A 39 21.38 -27.95 -18.86
C ASN A 39 20.79 -26.54 -18.89
N GLY A 40 19.47 -26.50 -18.94
CA GLY A 40 18.67 -25.30 -18.95
C GLY A 40 18.96 -24.44 -17.72
N PHE A 41 19.38 -23.21 -17.98
CA PHE A 41 19.22 -22.13 -17.03
C PHE A 41 17.83 -21.54 -17.23
N THR A 42 16.88 -21.94 -16.39
CA THR A 42 15.69 -21.14 -16.13
C THR A 42 16.14 -19.82 -15.52
N VAL A 43 16.00 -18.76 -16.31
CA VAL A 43 16.17 -17.37 -15.88
C VAL A 43 15.14 -17.09 -14.78
N PRO A 44 15.51 -16.46 -13.65
CA PRO A 44 14.54 -16.04 -12.66
C PRO A 44 13.60 -15.01 -13.30
N HIS A 45 12.29 -15.23 -13.14
CA HIS A 45 11.28 -14.23 -13.43
C HIS A 45 11.55 -12.99 -12.56
N HIS A 46 12.26 -12.02 -13.13
CA HIS A 46 12.25 -10.67 -12.61
C HIS A 46 10.81 -10.16 -12.73
N SER A 47 10.21 -9.83 -11.59
CA SER A 47 9.00 -9.03 -11.51
C SER A 47 9.28 -7.72 -12.23
N THR A 48 8.87 -7.63 -13.50
CA THR A 48 8.91 -6.39 -14.27
C THR A 48 7.92 -5.43 -13.61
N VAL A 49 8.44 -4.55 -12.75
CA VAL A 49 7.74 -3.31 -12.39
C VAL A 49 7.71 -2.47 -13.65
N SER A 50 6.64 -2.62 -14.43
CA SER A 50 6.35 -1.74 -15.53
C SER A 50 5.78 -0.46 -14.94
N ALA A 51 6.63 0.55 -14.77
CA ALA A 51 6.19 1.92 -14.69
C ALA A 51 5.75 2.35 -16.10
N THR A 52 4.58 1.89 -16.55
CA THR A 52 3.93 2.47 -17.73
C THR A 52 3.61 3.93 -17.40
N PRO A 53 4.04 4.90 -18.24
CA PRO A 53 3.51 6.25 -18.15
C PRO A 53 2.01 6.15 -18.42
N VAL A 54 1.22 6.26 -17.36
CA VAL A 54 -0.24 6.33 -17.46
C VAL A 54 -0.54 7.59 -18.26
N PHE A 55 -1.27 7.43 -19.37
CA PHE A 55 -1.87 8.54 -20.09
C PHE A 55 -2.61 9.40 -19.09
N GLU A 56 -2.12 10.63 -18.95
CA GLU A 56 -2.61 11.65 -18.04
C GLU A 56 -4.05 12.01 -18.44
N HIS A 57 -5.03 11.27 -17.93
CA HIS A 57 -6.39 11.77 -17.83
C HIS A 57 -6.39 12.67 -16.60
N GLN A 58 -6.20 13.96 -16.88
CA GLN A 58 -6.24 15.05 -15.91
C GLN A 58 -7.54 14.92 -15.12
N ALA A 59 -7.44 14.31 -13.93
CA ALA A 59 -8.39 14.57 -12.87
C ALA A 59 -8.17 16.04 -12.50
N ALA A 60 -9.13 16.88 -12.87
CA ALA A 60 -9.14 18.30 -12.62
C ALA A 60 -8.66 18.58 -11.19
N HIS A 61 -7.55 19.30 -11.09
CA HIS A 61 -7.12 19.92 -9.84
C HIS A 61 -8.19 20.95 -9.47
N CYS A 62 -9.13 20.57 -8.63
CA CYS A 62 -10.02 21.52 -7.98
C CYS A 62 -9.23 22.27 -6.90
N ASN A 63 -8.51 23.32 -7.33
CA ASN A 63 -8.01 24.36 -6.45
C ASN A 63 -9.16 25.33 -6.10
N SER A 64 -9.94 24.96 -5.10
CA SER A 64 -10.67 25.90 -4.26
C SER A 64 -11.00 25.18 -2.96
N GLU A 65 -10.61 25.73 -1.81
CA GLU A 65 -11.17 25.34 -0.53
C GLU A 65 -12.44 26.17 -0.26
N PRO A 66 -13.64 25.65 -0.54
CA PRO A 66 -14.78 25.92 0.31
C PRO A 66 -14.66 24.96 1.50
N SER A 67 -14.64 25.50 2.73
CA SER A 67 -14.70 24.70 3.96
C SER A 67 -15.77 23.62 3.82
N PRO A 68 -15.39 22.32 3.74
CA PRO A 68 -16.32 21.32 3.27
C PRO A 68 -17.30 21.04 4.40
N ILE A 69 -18.59 21.00 4.06
CA ILE A 69 -19.54 20.21 4.82
C ILE A 69 -18.99 18.78 4.74
N ARG A 70 -18.22 18.42 5.76
CA ARG A 70 -17.48 17.17 5.81
C ARG A 70 -18.53 16.08 6.00
N ASN A 71 -18.95 15.48 4.90
CA ASN A 71 -19.81 14.31 4.93
C ASN A 71 -19.09 13.25 5.78
N LYS A 72 -19.73 12.84 6.85
CA LYS A 72 -19.18 11.91 7.85
C LYS A 72 -20.14 10.75 7.94
N ALA A 73 -19.62 9.53 7.78
CA ALA A 73 -20.43 8.32 7.96
C ALA A 73 -20.27 7.80 9.39
N SER A 74 -21.36 7.38 10.03
CA SER A 74 -21.26 6.70 11.32
C SER A 74 -20.51 5.38 11.15
N ILE A 75 -19.74 4.97 12.16
CA ILE A 75 -18.98 3.71 12.07
C ILE A 75 -19.90 2.51 11.85
N ASP A 76 -21.12 2.53 12.39
CA ASP A 76 -22.09 1.46 12.17
C ASP A 76 -22.51 1.37 10.68
N ALA A 77 -22.72 2.51 10.01
CA ALA A 77 -23.04 2.53 8.57
C ALA A 77 -21.83 2.14 7.72
N VAL A 78 -20.62 2.51 8.11
CA VAL A 78 -19.39 2.08 7.44
C VAL A 78 -19.19 0.58 7.58
N ALA A 79 -19.54 0.01 8.74
CA ALA A 79 -19.35 -1.41 9.04
C ALA A 79 -20.26 -2.36 8.26
N THR A 80 -21.34 -1.87 7.68
CA THR A 80 -22.17 -2.68 6.78
C THR A 80 -21.59 -2.79 5.37
N MET A 81 -20.69 -1.88 4.99
CA MET A 81 -20.18 -1.77 3.63
C MET A 81 -18.73 -2.18 3.47
N PHE A 82 -17.88 -1.87 4.46
CA PHE A 82 -16.45 -2.09 4.37
C PHE A 82 -15.96 -3.20 5.30
N PRO A 83 -14.97 -3.99 4.88
CA PRO A 83 -14.27 -4.94 5.74
C PRO A 83 -13.61 -4.23 6.94
N GLN A 84 -13.61 -4.91 8.10
CA GLN A 84 -13.06 -4.38 9.36
C GLN A 84 -11.62 -3.87 9.24
N VAL A 85 -10.81 -4.47 8.35
CA VAL A 85 -9.44 -4.03 8.09
C VAL A 85 -9.38 -2.59 7.59
N LEU A 86 -10.24 -2.20 6.64
CA LEU A 86 -10.27 -0.85 6.12
C LEU A 86 -10.92 0.11 7.11
N ILE A 87 -11.99 -0.29 7.81
CA ILE A 87 -12.61 0.57 8.84
C ILE A 87 -11.56 0.97 9.89
N ARG A 88 -10.68 0.05 10.29
CA ARG A 88 -9.58 0.33 11.23
C ARG A 88 -8.52 1.27 10.64
N ALA A 89 -8.31 1.21 9.33
CA ALA A 89 -7.38 2.09 8.63
C ALA A 89 -7.89 3.53 8.47
N MET A 90 -9.22 3.71 8.38
CA MET A 90 -9.85 5.02 8.20
C MET A 90 -9.55 5.99 9.34
N SER A 91 -9.36 7.26 8.98
CA SER A 91 -9.38 8.36 9.91
C SER A 91 -10.77 8.49 10.54
N ARG A 92 -10.82 8.64 11.87
CA ARG A 92 -12.06 8.75 12.63
C ARG A 92 -12.05 9.99 13.51
N GLU A 93 -13.22 10.58 13.67
CA GLU A 93 -13.43 11.68 14.60
C GLU A 93 -14.79 11.53 15.29
N ARG A 94 -14.78 11.46 16.63
CA ARG A 94 -16.01 11.37 17.46
C ARG A 94 -16.97 10.25 17.05
N GLY A 95 -16.44 9.09 16.62
CA GLY A 95 -17.26 7.94 16.23
C GLY A 95 -17.76 7.96 14.79
N PHE A 96 -17.23 8.85 13.94
CA PHE A 96 -17.52 8.90 12.51
C PHE A 96 -16.25 8.67 11.69
N ALA A 97 -16.38 7.96 10.58
CA ALA A 97 -15.33 7.88 9.57
C ALA A 97 -15.38 9.11 8.66
N ASP A 98 -14.20 9.56 8.25
CA ASP A 98 -14.03 10.67 7.32
C ASP A 98 -14.08 10.13 5.88
N ILE A 99 -15.28 10.19 5.29
CA ILE A 99 -15.61 9.64 3.97
C ILE A 99 -16.47 10.65 3.22
N GLU A 100 -16.03 11.02 2.03
CA GLU A 100 -16.69 11.99 1.19
C GLU A 100 -17.09 11.34 -0.13
N LEU A 101 -18.25 11.70 -0.66
CA LEU A 101 -18.68 11.30 -1.99
C LEU A 101 -18.84 12.54 -2.86
N ILE A 102 -18.09 12.60 -3.95
CA ILE A 102 -17.99 13.73 -4.85
C ILE A 102 -18.62 13.30 -6.18
N TYR A 103 -19.62 14.04 -6.66
CA TYR A 103 -20.22 13.79 -7.97
C TYR A 103 -19.57 14.72 -8.99
N LEU A 104 -19.10 14.16 -10.11
CA LEU A 104 -18.51 14.95 -11.19
C LEU A 104 -19.63 15.38 -12.14
N GLU A 105 -19.89 16.69 -12.21
CA GLU A 105 -21.04 17.28 -12.92
C GLU A 105 -21.15 16.84 -14.38
N ASP A 106 -20.01 16.57 -15.03
CA ASP A 106 -19.95 16.30 -16.47
C ASP A 106 -19.71 14.84 -16.85
N GLN A 107 -19.49 13.92 -15.89
CA GLN A 107 -18.87 12.62 -16.22
C GLN A 107 -19.67 11.35 -15.86
N MET A 108 -20.95 11.45 -15.48
CA MET A 108 -21.75 10.28 -15.06
C MET A 108 -21.03 9.40 -14.00
N SER A 109 -20.05 9.98 -13.31
CA SER A 109 -19.16 9.31 -12.38
C SER A 109 -19.14 10.03 -11.05
N ALA A 110 -18.96 9.25 -9.99
CA ALA A 110 -18.73 9.72 -8.64
C ALA A 110 -17.39 9.20 -8.11
N ILE A 111 -16.80 9.96 -7.21
CA ILE A 111 -15.58 9.61 -6.49
C ILE A 111 -15.93 9.43 -5.02
N LEU A 112 -15.70 8.23 -4.50
CA LEU A 112 -15.72 7.95 -3.07
C LEU A 112 -14.31 8.18 -2.51
N LYS A 113 -14.14 9.25 -1.75
CA LYS A 113 -12.89 9.62 -1.09
C LYS A 113 -12.94 9.14 0.36
N ILE A 114 -12.01 8.28 0.73
CA ILE A 114 -11.86 7.70 2.06
C ILE A 114 -10.57 8.25 2.66
N VAL A 115 -10.68 8.90 3.82
CA VAL A 115 -9.50 9.46 4.48
C VAL A 115 -8.87 8.39 5.38
N ILE A 116 -7.58 8.15 5.19
CA ILE A 116 -6.81 7.12 5.89
C ILE A 116 -5.97 7.77 7.01
N ALA A 117 -5.95 7.13 8.18
CA ALA A 117 -5.16 7.60 9.30
C ALA A 117 -3.65 7.44 8.99
N PRO A 118 -2.79 8.39 9.37
CA PRO A 118 -1.37 8.40 8.94
C PRO A 118 -0.61 7.10 9.27
N HIS A 119 -0.86 6.51 10.44
CA HIS A 119 -0.22 5.26 10.88
C HIS A 119 -0.63 4.01 10.09
N ASN A 120 -1.65 4.08 9.23
CA ASN A 120 -2.08 2.96 8.39
C ASN A 120 -1.66 3.11 6.91
N THR A 121 -1.08 4.24 6.53
CA THR A 121 -0.72 4.54 5.13
C THR A 121 0.21 3.49 4.54
N GLN A 122 1.32 3.17 5.21
CA GLN A 122 2.29 2.17 4.73
C GLN A 122 1.66 0.79 4.55
N SER A 123 0.94 0.29 5.57
CA SER A 123 0.30 -1.02 5.53
C SER A 123 -0.73 -1.13 4.41
N LEU A 124 -1.53 -0.08 4.21
CA LEU A 124 -2.57 -0.06 3.19
C LEU A 124 -1.97 0.06 1.78
N ALA A 125 -0.94 0.89 1.57
CA ALA A 125 -0.22 0.99 0.30
C ALA A 125 0.36 -0.37 -0.13
N HIS A 126 1.01 -1.07 0.80
CA HIS A 126 1.57 -2.39 0.53
C HIS A 126 0.49 -3.43 0.22
N ARG A 127 -0.57 -3.47 1.01
CA ARG A 127 -1.62 -4.49 0.86
C ARG A 127 -2.51 -4.29 -0.38
N LEU A 128 -2.88 -3.06 -0.69
CA LEU A 128 -3.75 -2.76 -1.83
C LEU A 128 -2.99 -2.78 -3.16
N PHE A 129 -1.78 -2.23 -3.18
CA PHE A 129 -1.04 -1.91 -4.40
C PHE A 129 0.33 -2.59 -4.51
N GLY A 130 0.77 -3.33 -3.49
CA GLY A 130 2.12 -3.92 -3.47
C GLY A 130 3.24 -2.88 -3.32
N VAL A 131 2.92 -1.65 -2.90
CA VAL A 131 3.88 -0.56 -2.81
C VAL A 131 4.50 -0.48 -1.42
N ASN A 132 5.83 -0.54 -1.36
CA ASN A 132 6.58 -0.40 -0.11
C ASN A 132 6.83 1.08 0.17
N ILE A 133 6.19 1.58 1.23
CA ILE A 133 6.43 2.93 1.75
C ILE A 133 7.35 2.82 2.97
N GLU A 134 8.41 3.60 2.98
CA GLU A 134 9.30 3.78 4.12
C GLU A 134 9.03 5.15 4.74
N ILE A 135 9.26 5.27 6.04
CA ILE A 135 9.17 6.54 6.76
C ILE A 135 10.54 6.84 7.35
N GLU A 136 11.11 7.97 6.97
CA GLU A 136 12.37 8.49 7.51
C GLU A 136 12.21 10.00 7.72
N ASP A 137 12.64 10.51 8.88
CA ASP A 137 12.52 11.93 9.24
C ASP A 137 11.11 12.52 9.04
N SER A 138 10.08 11.74 9.38
CA SER A 138 8.66 12.08 9.18
C SER A 138 8.25 12.32 7.72
N CYS A 139 9.03 11.82 6.76
CA CYS A 139 8.72 11.84 5.34
C CYS A 139 8.45 10.43 4.82
N HIS A 140 7.46 10.29 3.94
CA HIS A 140 7.25 9.06 3.18
C HIS A 140 8.23 8.97 2.01
N TYR A 141 8.70 7.75 1.75
CA TYR A 141 9.48 7.39 0.57
C TYR A 141 8.93 6.10 -0.02
N MET A 142 8.82 6.02 -1.35
CA MET A 142 8.52 4.74 -2.01
C MET A 142 9.81 4.02 -2.34
N ALA A 143 9.99 2.82 -1.77
CA ALA A 143 11.08 1.93 -2.10
C ALA A 143 10.75 1.16 -3.38
N VAL A 144 11.46 1.47 -4.48
CA VAL A 144 11.34 0.76 -5.76
C VAL A 144 12.27 -0.45 -5.79
N SER A 145 13.42 -0.32 -5.15
CA SER A 145 14.40 -1.38 -4.91
C SER A 145 15.21 -1.02 -3.66
N ASP A 146 16.09 -1.91 -3.22
CA ASP A 146 16.97 -1.70 -2.06
C ASP A 146 17.84 -0.43 -2.16
N VAL A 147 18.00 0.13 -3.37
CA VAL A 147 18.89 1.27 -3.64
C VAL A 147 18.14 2.51 -4.12
N VAL A 148 16.88 2.37 -4.56
CA VAL A 148 16.14 3.46 -5.21
C VAL A 148 14.91 3.83 -4.39
N ARG A 149 14.90 5.08 -3.94
CA ARG A 149 13.78 5.73 -3.25
C ARG A 149 13.19 6.83 -4.10
N VAL A 150 11.86 6.93 -4.09
CA VAL A 150 11.12 8.02 -4.72
C VAL A 150 10.46 8.85 -3.62
N THR A 151 10.75 10.15 -3.63
CA THR A 151 10.16 11.11 -2.69
C THR A 151 8.86 11.69 -3.28
N PRO A 152 7.74 11.68 -2.53
CA PRO A 152 6.51 12.36 -2.93
C PRO A 152 6.72 13.87 -3.12
N THR A 153 6.24 14.45 -4.22
CA THR A 153 6.22 15.92 -4.42
C THR A 153 5.00 16.35 -5.26
N PRO A 154 3.97 17.01 -4.68
CA PRO A 154 3.69 17.15 -3.24
C PRO A 154 3.10 15.87 -2.61
N PHE A 155 2.61 14.95 -3.45
CA PHE A 155 2.08 13.64 -3.07
C PHE A 155 2.58 12.58 -4.05
N LEU A 156 2.52 11.32 -3.63
CA LEU A 156 2.74 10.15 -4.45
C LEU A 156 1.38 9.51 -4.67
N LYS A 157 0.96 9.43 -5.94
CA LYS A 157 -0.26 8.73 -6.33
C LYS A 157 0.08 7.31 -6.76
N VAL A 158 -0.54 6.32 -6.11
CA VAL A 158 -0.42 4.91 -6.48
C VAL A 158 -1.76 4.39 -7.01
N GLN A 159 -1.70 3.52 -8.02
CA GLN A 159 -2.85 2.94 -8.73
C GLN A 159 -2.55 1.49 -9.12
N GLY A 160 -3.57 0.78 -9.60
CA GLY A 160 -3.41 -0.58 -10.11
C GLY A 160 -3.67 -1.65 -9.06
N ALA A 161 -4.78 -1.54 -8.33
CA ALA A 161 -5.20 -2.59 -7.41
C ALA A 161 -5.77 -3.80 -8.18
N THR A 162 -5.48 -4.99 -7.69
CA THR A 162 -6.05 -6.24 -8.26
C THR A 162 -7.49 -6.45 -7.79
N GLU A 163 -8.27 -7.19 -8.56
CA GLU A 163 -9.64 -7.56 -8.17
C GLU A 163 -9.70 -8.23 -6.79
N SER A 164 -8.78 -9.17 -6.53
CA SER A 164 -8.68 -9.84 -5.23
C SER A 164 -8.38 -8.88 -4.08
N THR A 165 -7.47 -7.92 -4.26
CA THR A 165 -7.16 -6.94 -3.20
C THR A 165 -8.29 -5.93 -3.01
N ILE A 166 -9.01 -5.57 -4.07
CA ILE A 166 -10.21 -4.73 -3.96
C ILE A 166 -11.28 -5.43 -3.11
N ILE A 167 -11.60 -6.69 -3.40
CA ILE A 167 -12.60 -7.45 -2.64
C ILE A 167 -12.17 -7.60 -1.17
N GLU A 168 -10.92 -7.97 -0.91
CA GLU A 168 -10.42 -8.20 0.45
C GLU A 168 -10.48 -6.93 1.32
N TYR A 169 -10.12 -5.77 0.77
CA TYR A 169 -9.95 -4.55 1.55
C TYR A 169 -11.13 -3.58 1.46
N LEU A 170 -11.79 -3.46 0.30
CA LEU A 170 -12.94 -2.56 0.11
C LEU A 170 -14.27 -3.30 0.25
N GLY A 171 -14.28 -4.63 0.12
CA GLY A 171 -15.47 -5.45 0.23
C GLY A 171 -16.23 -5.60 -1.09
N GLU A 172 -17.11 -6.60 -1.11
CA GLU A 172 -17.91 -6.98 -2.29
C GLU A 172 -18.78 -5.84 -2.81
N ARG A 173 -19.34 -5.01 -1.92
CA ARG A 173 -20.23 -3.92 -2.31
C ARG A 173 -19.54 -2.87 -3.18
N ILE A 174 -18.30 -2.52 -2.83
CA ILE A 174 -17.49 -1.56 -3.56
C ILE A 174 -16.91 -2.20 -4.82
N HIS A 175 -16.43 -3.44 -4.71
CA HIS A 175 -16.01 -4.21 -5.88
C HIS A 175 -17.10 -4.23 -6.97
N HIS A 176 -18.34 -4.58 -6.62
CA HIS A 176 -19.46 -4.59 -7.57
C HIS A 176 -19.78 -3.22 -8.15
N ALA A 177 -19.58 -2.15 -7.37
CA ALA A 177 -19.76 -0.78 -7.86
C ALA A 177 -18.69 -0.42 -8.91
N ILE A 178 -17.43 -0.82 -8.68
CA ILE A 178 -16.33 -0.65 -9.63
C ILE A 178 -16.59 -1.48 -10.89
N GLU A 179 -17.00 -2.74 -10.76
CA GLU A 179 -17.28 -3.65 -11.87
C GLU A 179 -18.39 -3.16 -12.81
N LYS A 180 -19.35 -2.42 -12.27
CA LYS A 180 -20.39 -1.77 -13.06
C LYS A 180 -19.93 -0.52 -13.79
N SER A 181 -18.81 0.07 -13.38
CA SER A 181 -18.33 1.31 -13.98
C SER A 181 -17.88 1.15 -15.41
N ASP A 182 -18.18 2.15 -16.24
CA ASP A 182 -17.76 2.14 -17.65
C ASP A 182 -16.22 2.15 -17.76
N LEU A 183 -15.53 2.82 -16.85
CA LEU A 183 -14.08 2.79 -16.76
C LEU A 183 -13.55 1.36 -16.57
N ARG A 184 -14.13 0.58 -15.65
CA ARG A 184 -13.67 -0.80 -15.42
C ARG A 184 -13.98 -1.72 -16.59
N LYS A 185 -15.14 -1.55 -17.25
CA LYS A 185 -15.48 -2.30 -18.46
C LYS A 185 -14.44 -2.06 -19.56
N GLN A 186 -14.09 -0.79 -19.79
CA GLN A 186 -13.08 -0.42 -20.78
C GLN A 186 -11.69 -0.98 -20.42
N GLU A 187 -11.29 -0.98 -19.15
CA GLU A 187 -10.05 -1.63 -18.70
C GLU A 187 -10.03 -3.12 -19.05
N LYS A 188 -11.13 -3.84 -18.79
CA LYS A 188 -11.24 -5.27 -19.08
C LYS A 188 -11.22 -5.57 -20.58
N GLU A 189 -11.90 -4.75 -21.38
CA GLU A 189 -11.85 -4.83 -22.85
C GLU A 189 -10.43 -4.67 -23.39
N ASN A 190 -9.63 -3.81 -22.76
CA ASN A 190 -8.22 -3.59 -23.07
C ASN A 190 -7.26 -4.63 -22.45
N GLY A 191 -7.79 -5.65 -21.76
CA GLY A 191 -6.98 -6.69 -21.11
C GLY A 191 -6.22 -6.21 -19.86
N ILE A 192 -6.59 -5.06 -19.29
CA ILE A 192 -5.96 -4.49 -18.10
C ILE A 192 -6.50 -5.22 -16.86
N LYS A 193 -5.64 -6.04 -16.25
CA LYS A 193 -6.02 -6.84 -15.07
C LYS A 193 -6.19 -6.01 -13.80
N SER A 194 -5.26 -5.08 -13.56
CA SER A 194 -5.24 -4.20 -12.38
C SER A 194 -6.06 -2.95 -12.64
N SER A 195 -6.97 -2.60 -11.73
CA SER A 195 -7.87 -1.47 -11.95
C SER A 195 -7.26 -0.12 -11.55
N CYS A 196 -7.48 0.88 -12.39
CA CYS A 196 -7.19 2.29 -12.15
C CYS A 196 -8.38 3.03 -11.52
N CYS A 197 -9.54 2.38 -11.37
CA CYS A 197 -10.69 2.90 -10.61
C CYS A 197 -10.38 3.10 -9.12
N LEU A 198 -9.25 2.56 -8.62
CA LEU A 198 -8.77 2.80 -7.27
C LEU A 198 -7.42 3.51 -7.32
N SER A 199 -7.31 4.63 -6.61
CA SER A 199 -6.04 5.35 -6.43
C SER A 199 -5.83 5.77 -4.99
N PHE A 200 -4.57 5.86 -4.56
CA PHE A 200 -4.22 6.24 -3.21
C PHE A 200 -3.16 7.35 -3.23
N ASP A 201 -3.52 8.51 -2.69
CA ASP A 201 -2.62 9.66 -2.58
C ASP A 201 -1.93 9.66 -1.22
N ILE A 202 -0.61 9.60 -1.26
CA ILE A 202 0.27 9.53 -0.10
C ILE A 202 1.03 10.87 -0.02
N PRO A 203 0.80 11.68 1.04
CA PRO A 203 1.48 12.96 1.19
C PRO A 203 2.97 12.77 1.50
N LEU A 204 3.78 13.82 1.28
CA LEU A 204 5.19 13.81 1.69
C LEU A 204 5.35 13.57 3.20
N SER A 205 4.59 14.30 4.03
CA SER A 205 4.65 14.18 5.49
C SER A 205 3.96 12.90 5.98
N SER A 206 4.62 12.14 6.85
CA SER A 206 4.06 10.96 7.51
C SER A 206 3.07 11.28 8.62
N LEU A 207 2.90 12.56 8.95
CA LEU A 207 1.91 13.03 9.92
C LEU A 207 0.58 13.40 9.24
N ASP A 208 0.61 13.61 7.93
CA ASP A 208 -0.55 14.00 7.16
C ASP A 208 -1.40 12.78 6.79
N ARG A 209 -2.70 13.03 6.56
CA ARG A 209 -3.65 11.99 6.17
C ARG A 209 -3.45 11.63 4.70
N SER A 210 -3.62 10.35 4.40
CA SER A 210 -3.64 9.85 3.03
C SER A 210 -5.07 9.69 2.54
N TYR A 211 -5.27 9.65 1.22
CA TYR A 211 -6.60 9.66 0.62
C TYR A 211 -6.75 8.51 -0.37
N LEU A 212 -7.65 7.59 -0.09
CA LEU A 212 -8.03 6.52 -1.00
C LEU A 212 -9.25 6.97 -1.80
N TYR A 213 -9.16 6.93 -3.12
CA TYR A 213 -10.21 7.35 -4.03
C TYR A 213 -10.70 6.15 -4.81
N VAL A 214 -12.02 5.96 -4.83
CA VAL A 214 -12.70 4.97 -5.66
C VAL A 214 -13.56 5.70 -6.68
N THR A 215 -13.26 5.52 -7.95
CA THR A 215 -14.08 6.00 -9.06
C THR A 215 -15.14 4.95 -9.41
N ILE A 216 -16.39 5.38 -9.44
CA ILE A 216 -17.58 4.57 -9.72
C ILE A 216 -18.58 5.39 -10.53
N ASP A 217 -19.61 4.76 -11.08
CA ASP A 217 -20.67 5.52 -11.76
C ASP A 217 -21.56 6.26 -10.76
N THR A 218 -22.17 7.36 -11.19
CA THR A 218 -23.07 8.20 -10.37
C THR A 218 -24.22 7.40 -9.76
N GLU A 219 -24.80 6.45 -10.50
CA GLU A 219 -25.86 5.57 -9.98
C GLU A 219 -25.37 4.75 -8.77
N GLN A 220 -24.17 4.19 -8.86
CA GLN A 220 -23.56 3.46 -7.75
C GLN A 220 -23.19 4.39 -6.60
N GLY A 221 -22.74 5.62 -6.92
CA GLY A 221 -22.50 6.67 -5.94
C GLY A 221 -23.74 7.00 -5.12
N HIS A 222 -24.90 7.19 -5.75
CA HIS A 222 -26.16 7.44 -5.05
C HIS A 222 -26.55 6.30 -4.12
N SER A 223 -26.42 5.04 -4.57
CA SER A 223 -26.69 3.89 -3.72
C SER A 223 -25.73 3.82 -2.52
N ILE A 224 -24.43 4.02 -2.74
CA ILE A 224 -23.42 4.05 -1.66
C ILE A 224 -23.68 5.20 -0.69
N ARG A 225 -24.08 6.39 -1.18
CA ARG A 225 -24.45 7.52 -0.33
C ARG A 225 -25.58 7.17 0.63
N ALA A 226 -26.60 6.47 0.14
CA ALA A 226 -27.74 6.02 0.93
C ALA A 226 -27.31 5.00 2.01
N ASP A 227 -26.48 4.03 1.64
CA ASP A 227 -25.95 3.01 2.55
C ASP A 227 -25.11 3.65 3.67
N LEU A 228 -24.25 4.62 3.32
CA LEU A 228 -23.41 5.36 4.26
C LEU A 228 -24.15 6.45 5.06
N ARG A 229 -25.41 6.75 4.70
CA ARG A 229 -26.22 7.82 5.31
C ARG A 229 -25.52 9.18 5.31
N LEU A 230 -24.87 9.53 4.20
CA LEU A 230 -24.23 10.84 4.02
C LEU A 230 -25.30 11.87 3.64
N PHE A 231 -25.57 12.83 4.53
CA PHE A 231 -26.56 13.90 4.33
C PHE A 231 -25.92 15.18 3.83
#